data_AF-N1R8T7-F1
#
_entry.id   AF-N1R8T7-F1
#
_cell.length_a   1.000
_cell.length_b   1.000
_cell.length_c   1.000
_cell.angle_alpha   90.00
_cell.angle_beta   90.00
_cell.angle_gamma   90.00
#
_symmetry.space_group_name_H-M   'P 1'
#
loop_
_entity.id
_entity.type
_entity.pdbx_description
1 polymer ?
#
loop_
_entity_poly.entity_id
_entity_poly.type
_entity_poly.pdbx_seq_one_letter_code
_entity_poly.pdbx_strand_id
1 'polypeptide(L)'
;MRNIYSSTTEGVLWLGEFSGDGDTGANHISQETAAVAFELVRSLAADQHWNSQEHAQSMVREESDALAALLDLSWWQRAWTVYHYQKLSCHDVLYKFWDCIEGFRVLQEESDKDILVKMALEMFRFRHASDRRDCVYAYLGLGSKALADYTIPYETAFKYVVRSLIQESNNLGPLVRIAEHAETRSATLPSWCPDYGSSFPETYENLDQEFGWLYMYNWYQAGGGNGPTSRFSLIDSRLEQQGIVIDKITKAEGPMYSTDTKDEILSAWYQDRDPRV
;
A
#
# COMPACT_ATOMS: atom_id res chain seq x y z
N MET A 1 -4.34 0.28 16.46
CA MET A 1 -3.78 1.64 16.71
C MET A 1 -4.61 2.54 17.65
N ARG A 2 -5.95 2.51 17.62
CA ARG A 2 -6.82 3.43 18.41
C ARG A 2 -6.51 3.49 19.92
N ASN A 3 -6.03 2.40 20.52
CA ASN A 3 -5.74 2.33 21.96
C ASN A 3 -4.31 2.75 22.35
N ILE A 4 -3.33 2.66 21.43
CA ILE A 4 -1.92 2.91 21.73
C ILE A 4 -1.66 4.42 21.93
N TYR A 5 -2.43 5.25 21.22
CA TYR A 5 -2.40 6.71 21.33
C TYR A 5 -3.64 7.29 22.04
N SER A 6 -4.50 6.45 22.63
CA SER A 6 -5.77 6.89 23.24
C SER A 6 -5.58 7.86 24.42
N SER A 7 -4.42 7.81 25.06
CA SER A 7 -4.00 8.67 26.16
C SER A 7 -2.88 9.65 25.76
N THR A 8 -2.53 9.75 24.48
CA THR A 8 -1.52 10.68 23.99
C THR A 8 -2.11 12.09 23.98
N THR A 9 -1.65 12.93 24.91
CA THR A 9 -2.04 14.35 24.99
C THR A 9 -1.21 15.22 24.05
N GLU A 10 0.01 14.79 23.72
CA GLU A 10 0.93 15.48 22.82
C GLU A 10 1.72 14.47 21.98
N GLY A 11 1.74 14.67 20.66
CA GLY A 11 2.58 13.91 19.74
C GLY A 11 3.78 14.74 19.33
N VAL A 12 4.99 14.28 19.67
CA VAL A 12 6.23 14.95 19.26
C VAL A 12 6.73 14.29 17.98
N LEU A 13 6.69 15.03 16.89
CA LEU A 13 7.28 14.62 15.61
C LEU A 13 8.71 15.14 15.54
N TRP A 14 9.70 14.25 15.54
CA TRP A 14 11.11 14.62 15.39
C TRP A 14 11.48 14.64 13.91
N LEU A 15 11.84 15.82 13.40
CA LEU A 15 12.10 16.08 11.97
C LEU A 15 13.58 15.90 11.56
N GLY A 16 14.44 15.51 12.50
CA GLY A 16 15.90 15.49 12.30
C GLY A 16 16.57 16.77 12.82
N GLU A 17 17.79 17.04 12.35
CA GLU A 17 18.55 18.26 12.66
C GLU A 17 18.24 19.35 11.64
N PHE A 18 17.90 20.56 12.11
CA PHE A 18 17.72 21.74 11.27
C PHE A 18 19.08 22.41 11.07
N SER A 19 19.56 22.48 9.83
CA SER A 19 20.82 23.18 9.56
C SER A 19 20.60 24.69 9.51
N GLY A 20 21.42 25.43 10.25
CA GLY A 20 21.54 26.88 10.13
C GLY A 20 22.42 27.32 8.95
N ASP A 21 23.18 26.41 8.34
CA ASP A 21 24.10 26.69 7.24
C ASP A 21 24.29 25.46 6.35
N GLY A 22 23.73 25.51 5.13
CA GLY A 22 24.26 24.87 3.91
C GLY A 22 24.42 23.34 3.82
N ASP A 23 24.18 22.56 4.86
CA ASP A 23 24.42 21.12 4.82
C ASP A 23 23.26 20.35 4.15
N THR A 24 23.58 19.55 3.12
CA THR A 24 22.63 18.93 2.16
C THR A 24 22.51 17.42 2.35
N GLY A 25 22.47 16.93 3.60
CA GLY A 25 22.24 15.51 3.88
C GLY A 25 20.77 15.09 3.69
N ALA A 26 20.52 13.80 3.48
CA ALA A 26 19.20 13.20 3.17
C ALA A 26 18.09 13.37 4.25
N ASN A 27 18.35 14.05 5.37
CA ASN A 27 17.39 14.36 6.44
C ASN A 27 17.40 15.83 6.83
N HIS A 28 17.81 16.73 5.93
CA HIS A 28 17.88 18.15 6.22
C HIS A 28 16.73 18.90 5.55
N ILE A 29 16.03 19.71 6.33
CA ILE A 29 15.06 20.69 5.88
C ILE A 29 15.31 21.98 6.66
N SER A 30 15.17 23.13 6.00
CA SER A 30 15.27 24.42 6.70
C SER A 30 14.06 24.60 7.62
N GLN A 31 14.23 25.34 8.71
CA GLN A 31 13.12 25.64 9.63
C GLN A 31 11.99 26.39 8.92
N GLU A 32 12.31 27.29 7.99
CA GLU A 32 11.35 28.06 7.19
C GLU A 32 10.54 27.13 6.27
N THR A 33 11.23 26.27 5.51
CA THR A 33 10.58 25.28 4.64
C THR A 33 9.69 24.32 5.43
N ALA A 34 10.17 23.84 6.59
CA ALA A 34 9.36 22.99 7.46
C ALA A 34 8.12 23.72 7.99
N ALA A 35 8.26 24.99 8.41
CA ALA A 35 7.14 25.78 8.90
C ALA A 35 6.05 25.94 7.84
N VAL A 36 6.43 26.31 6.61
CA VAL A 36 5.50 26.44 5.46
C VAL A 36 4.79 25.12 5.19
N ALA A 37 5.55 24.01 5.14
CA ALA A 37 4.96 22.69 4.88
C ALA A 37 3.97 22.28 5.98
N PHE A 38 4.29 22.50 7.26
CA PHE A 38 3.38 22.17 8.37
C PHE A 38 2.18 23.10 8.47
N GLU A 39 2.30 24.38 8.11
CA GLU A 39 1.14 25.27 8.01
C GLU A 39 0.18 24.80 6.92
N LEU A 40 0.71 24.41 5.76
CA LEU A 40 -0.10 23.79 4.71
C LEU A 40 -0.78 22.51 5.22
N VAL A 41 -0.04 21.57 5.80
CA VAL A 41 -0.61 20.31 6.35
C VAL A 41 -1.72 20.59 7.37
N ARG A 42 -1.57 21.59 8.24
CA ARG A 42 -2.62 21.98 9.20
C ARG A 42 -3.84 22.56 8.50
N SER A 43 -3.64 23.42 7.50
CA SER A 43 -4.72 23.98 6.69
C SER A 43 -5.53 22.87 6.00
N LEU A 44 -4.82 21.93 5.36
CA LEU A 44 -5.41 20.76 4.71
C LEU A 44 -6.17 19.87 5.69
N ALA A 45 -5.60 19.61 6.87
CA ALA A 45 -6.24 18.77 7.89
C ALA A 45 -7.48 19.42 8.55
N ALA A 46 -7.59 20.75 8.51
CA ALA A 46 -8.74 21.48 9.03
C ALA A 46 -9.90 21.58 8.03
N ASP A 47 -9.64 21.38 6.73
CA ASP A 47 -10.64 21.43 5.69
C ASP A 47 -11.46 20.12 5.64
N GLN A 48 -12.75 20.23 5.97
CA GLN A 48 -13.67 19.09 5.96
C GLN A 48 -14.18 18.73 4.54
N HIS A 49 -13.96 19.61 3.56
CA HIS A 49 -14.50 19.50 2.19
C HIS A 49 -13.37 19.48 1.16
N TRP A 50 -12.22 18.92 1.54
CA TRP A 50 -11.01 18.97 0.75
C TRP A 50 -11.19 18.34 -0.65
N ASN A 51 -10.69 19.05 -1.66
CA ASN A 51 -10.62 18.63 -3.05
C ASN A 51 -9.21 18.88 -3.61
N SER A 52 -8.53 17.81 -3.99
CA SER A 52 -7.18 17.80 -4.56
C SER A 52 -7.02 18.74 -5.76
N GLN A 53 -8.01 18.75 -6.65
CA GLN A 53 -7.94 19.49 -7.91
C GLN A 53 -8.09 20.99 -7.71
N GLU A 54 -8.97 21.40 -6.80
CA GLU A 54 -9.18 22.81 -6.45
C GLU A 54 -7.98 23.36 -5.65
N HIS A 55 -7.45 22.58 -4.71
CA HIS A 55 -6.28 22.97 -3.93
C HIS A 55 -5.01 23.03 -4.78
N ALA A 56 -4.83 22.11 -5.73
CA ALA A 56 -3.69 22.16 -6.64
C ALA A 56 -3.65 23.42 -7.52
N GLN A 57 -4.82 24.00 -7.81
CA GLN A 57 -4.93 25.24 -8.59
C GLN A 57 -4.67 26.50 -7.76
N SER A 58 -4.96 26.46 -6.46
CA SER A 58 -4.77 27.58 -5.53
C SER A 58 -3.43 27.54 -4.77
N MET A 59 -2.78 26.37 -4.70
CA MET A 59 -1.52 26.18 -3.99
C MET A 59 -0.39 26.98 -4.60
N VAL A 60 0.29 27.77 -3.76
CA VAL A 60 1.43 28.57 -4.18
C VAL A 60 2.64 27.66 -4.42
N ARG A 61 3.49 28.00 -5.39
CA ARG A 61 4.71 27.23 -5.70
C ARG A 61 5.58 26.97 -4.46
N GLU A 62 5.69 27.96 -3.58
CA GLU A 62 6.44 27.86 -2.32
C GLU A 62 5.87 26.79 -1.38
N GLU A 63 4.55 26.70 -1.24
CA GLU A 63 3.88 25.66 -0.45
C GLU A 63 4.10 24.28 -1.05
N SER A 64 4.01 24.18 -2.39
CA SER A 64 4.28 22.94 -3.12
C SER A 64 5.73 22.48 -2.94
N ASP A 65 6.69 23.39 -3.07
CA ASP A 65 8.12 23.11 -2.94
C ASP A 65 8.48 22.77 -1.48
N ALA A 66 7.83 23.42 -0.52
CA ALA A 66 8.00 23.12 0.91
C ALA A 66 7.44 21.75 1.29
N LEU A 67 6.23 21.42 0.82
CA LEU A 67 5.64 20.11 1.02
C LEU A 67 6.50 19.04 0.34
N ALA A 68 6.94 19.28 -0.90
CA ALA A 68 7.87 18.41 -1.61
C ALA A 68 9.14 18.11 -0.80
N ALA A 69 9.80 19.15 -0.29
CA ALA A 69 11.00 19.02 0.51
C ALA A 69 10.76 18.25 1.82
N LEU A 70 9.60 18.44 2.46
CA LEU A 70 9.20 17.67 3.65
C LEU A 70 8.99 16.18 3.31
N LEU A 71 8.29 15.89 2.21
CA LEU A 71 8.05 14.53 1.73
C LEU A 71 9.35 13.82 1.32
N ASP A 72 10.38 14.56 0.93
CA ASP A 72 11.67 14.00 0.46
C ASP A 72 12.64 13.57 1.58
N LEU A 73 12.37 13.92 2.83
CA LEU A 73 13.25 13.54 3.95
C LEU A 73 13.31 12.02 4.10
N SER A 74 14.51 11.44 4.25
CA SER A 74 14.67 9.97 4.31
C SER A 74 13.96 9.29 5.50
N TRP A 75 13.66 10.02 6.58
CA TRP A 75 12.80 9.53 7.64
C TRP A 75 11.32 9.57 7.27
N TRP A 76 10.91 10.54 6.44
CA TRP A 76 9.58 10.56 5.83
C TRP A 76 9.42 9.24 5.09
N GLN A 77 10.45 8.72 4.42
CA GLN A 77 10.41 7.47 3.64
C GLN A 77 10.19 6.13 4.35
N ARG A 78 10.18 6.13 5.68
CA ARG A 78 10.08 4.88 6.44
C ARG A 78 8.64 4.37 6.43
N ALA A 79 8.37 3.13 6.86
CA ALA A 79 7.02 2.52 6.95
C ALA A 79 5.90 3.42 7.53
N TRP A 80 6.26 4.54 8.16
CA TRP A 80 5.36 5.53 8.71
C TRP A 80 5.13 6.79 7.84
N THR A 81 5.79 7.00 6.68
CA THR A 81 5.58 8.14 5.71
C THR A 81 6.21 7.80 4.28
N VAL A 82 6.33 8.70 3.26
CA VAL A 82 6.25 8.46 1.75
C VAL A 82 7.49 8.77 0.83
N TYR A 83 7.76 8.09 -0.35
CA TYR A 83 8.91 8.23 -1.37
C TYR A 83 8.55 8.75 -2.80
N HIS A 84 9.46 8.87 -3.79
CA HIS A 84 10.35 10.00 -4.19
C HIS A 84 10.12 10.40 -5.69
N TYR A 85 10.88 11.38 -6.20
CA TYR A 85 10.59 12.30 -7.33
C TYR A 85 11.13 11.98 -8.75
N GLN A 86 10.39 12.50 -9.75
CA GLN A 86 10.92 13.46 -10.74
C GLN A 86 9.80 14.39 -11.26
N LYS A 87 9.96 15.72 -11.06
CA LYS A 87 9.16 16.81 -11.67
C LYS A 87 7.63 16.63 -11.63
N LEU A 88 7.09 16.55 -10.42
CA LEU A 88 5.65 16.51 -10.16
C LEU A 88 5.06 17.92 -10.27
N SER A 89 3.86 18.03 -10.83
CA SER A 89 3.06 19.25 -10.77
C SER A 89 2.51 19.45 -9.35
N CYS A 90 2.04 20.66 -9.00
CA CYS A 90 1.38 20.93 -7.71
C CYS A 90 0.27 19.91 -7.40
N HIS A 91 -0.41 19.43 -8.44
CA HIS A 91 -1.44 18.41 -8.36
C HIS A 91 -0.92 17.06 -7.86
N ASP A 92 0.22 16.60 -8.37
CA ASP A 92 0.70 15.26 -8.05
C ASP A 92 1.31 15.18 -6.63
N VAL A 93 1.85 16.30 -6.11
CA VAL A 93 2.33 16.39 -4.72
C VAL A 93 1.18 16.29 -3.73
N LEU A 94 0.09 17.02 -3.98
CA LEU A 94 -1.11 16.98 -3.13
C LEU A 94 -1.83 15.63 -3.21
N TYR A 95 -1.88 15.00 -4.38
CA TYR A 95 -2.46 13.65 -4.53
C TYR A 95 -1.67 12.59 -3.76
N LYS A 96 -0.33 12.58 -3.84
CA LYS A 96 0.50 11.64 -3.05
C LYS A 96 0.35 11.84 -1.55
N PHE A 97 0.33 13.10 -1.11
CA PHE A 97 0.05 13.44 0.28
C PHE A 97 -1.34 12.92 0.70
N TRP A 98 -2.33 13.11 -0.16
CA TRP A 98 -3.69 12.63 0.05
C TRP A 98 -3.78 11.12 0.13
N ASP A 99 -3.25 10.34 -0.81
CA ASP A 99 -3.33 8.87 -0.77
C ASP A 99 -2.78 8.31 0.56
N CYS A 100 -1.82 9.00 1.17
CA CYS A 100 -1.29 8.64 2.46
C CYS A 100 -2.22 9.00 3.62
N ILE A 101 -2.80 10.21 3.62
CA ILE A 101 -3.75 10.66 4.64
C ILE A 101 -5.09 9.94 4.51
N GLU A 102 -5.63 9.87 3.31
CA GLU A 102 -6.82 9.14 2.95
C GLU A 102 -6.66 7.66 3.28
N GLY A 103 -5.48 7.10 3.02
CA GLY A 103 -5.23 5.74 3.43
C GLY A 103 -5.33 5.52 4.93
N PHE A 104 -4.83 6.47 5.73
CA PHE A 104 -5.05 6.46 7.18
C PHE A 104 -6.51 6.75 7.57
N ARG A 105 -7.22 7.61 6.86
CA ARG A 105 -8.65 7.92 7.10
C ARG A 105 -9.52 6.70 6.85
N VAL A 106 -9.33 6.03 5.72
CA VAL A 106 -9.98 4.78 5.37
C VAL A 106 -9.70 3.72 6.44
N LEU A 107 -8.46 3.60 6.92
CA LEU A 107 -8.12 2.73 8.05
C LEU A 107 -8.71 3.16 9.40
N GLN A 108 -9.07 4.44 9.58
CA GLN A 108 -9.73 4.92 10.81
C GLN A 108 -11.25 4.65 10.77
N GLU A 109 -11.85 4.71 9.59
CA GLU A 109 -13.27 4.48 9.35
C GLU A 109 -13.61 2.98 9.24
N GLU A 110 -12.66 2.16 8.79
CA GLU A 110 -12.83 0.73 8.69
C GLU A 110 -12.94 0.09 10.09
N SER A 111 -14.03 -0.63 10.28
CA SER A 111 -14.39 -1.25 11.56
C SER A 111 -14.02 -2.72 11.61
N ASP A 112 -13.83 -3.35 10.45
CA ASP A 112 -13.43 -4.74 10.32
C ASP A 112 -11.91 -4.88 10.48
N LYS A 113 -11.50 -5.47 11.60
CA LYS A 113 -10.10 -5.69 11.95
C LYS A 113 -9.38 -6.65 11.01
N ASP A 114 -10.10 -7.59 10.40
CA ASP A 114 -9.53 -8.56 9.48
C ASP A 114 -9.17 -7.90 8.14
N ILE A 115 -9.91 -6.84 7.80
CA ILE A 115 -9.66 -6.00 6.63
C ILE A 115 -8.54 -4.99 6.92
N LEU A 116 -8.51 -4.38 8.11
CA LEU A 116 -7.59 -3.31 8.48
C LEU A 116 -6.10 -3.66 8.27
N VAL A 117 -5.65 -4.82 8.76
CA VAL A 117 -4.23 -5.20 8.66
C VAL A 117 -3.84 -5.46 7.20
N LYS A 118 -4.71 -6.13 6.45
CA LYS A 118 -4.51 -6.39 5.01
C LYS A 118 -4.44 -5.09 4.22
N MET A 119 -5.40 -4.18 4.44
CA MET A 119 -5.42 -2.89 3.76
C MET A 119 -4.15 -2.10 4.02
N ALA A 120 -3.72 -2.00 5.29
CA ALA A 120 -2.49 -1.31 5.64
C ALA A 120 -1.25 -1.94 4.98
N LEU A 121 -1.16 -3.26 4.93
CA LEU A 121 -0.03 -3.97 4.32
C LEU A 121 0.10 -3.72 2.82
N GLU A 122 -1.00 -3.72 2.07
CA GLU A 122 -0.95 -3.48 0.63
C GLU A 122 -0.80 -1.98 0.31
N MET A 123 -1.54 -1.11 1.01
CA MET A 123 -1.48 0.34 0.78
C MET A 123 -0.12 0.94 1.10
N PHE A 124 0.57 0.38 2.08
CA PHE A 124 1.88 0.89 2.52
C PHE A 124 3.03 -0.03 2.13
N ARG A 125 2.80 -0.98 1.23
CA ARG A 125 3.80 -1.93 0.76
C ARG A 125 5.01 -1.28 0.09
N PHE A 126 4.80 -0.11 -0.49
CA PHE A 126 5.82 0.68 -1.18
C PHE A 126 6.79 1.36 -0.22
N ARG A 127 6.46 1.40 1.09
CA ARG A 127 7.26 2.11 2.06
C ARG A 127 8.52 1.33 2.41
N HIS A 128 9.60 2.09 2.58
CA HIS A 128 10.88 1.51 2.94
C HIS A 128 10.97 1.28 4.45
N ALA A 129 11.76 0.29 4.85
CA ALA A 129 12.10 0.09 6.24
C ALA A 129 13.58 -0.22 6.38
N SER A 130 14.21 0.37 7.41
CA SER A 130 15.62 0.08 7.73
C SER A 130 15.79 -1.39 8.11
N ASP A 131 14.81 -1.96 8.82
CA ASP A 131 14.64 -3.40 8.98
C ASP A 131 13.47 -3.86 8.12
N ARG A 132 13.72 -4.75 7.16
CA ARG A 132 12.67 -5.23 6.22
C ARG A 132 11.48 -5.86 6.94
N ARG A 133 11.63 -6.35 8.18
CA ARG A 133 10.53 -6.92 8.97
C ARG A 133 9.50 -5.87 9.38
N ASP A 134 9.90 -4.61 9.52
CA ASP A 134 8.99 -3.54 9.91
C ASP A 134 7.94 -3.24 8.83
N CYS A 135 8.21 -3.61 7.57
CA CYS A 135 7.21 -3.56 6.49
C CYS A 135 5.95 -4.37 6.81
N VAL A 136 6.04 -5.39 7.69
CA VAL A 136 4.88 -6.18 8.14
C VAL A 136 4.56 -5.96 9.62
N TYR A 137 5.58 -5.86 10.49
CA TYR A 137 5.39 -5.76 11.93
C TYR A 137 4.75 -4.44 12.38
N ALA A 138 4.97 -3.35 11.64
CA ALA A 138 4.37 -2.05 11.95
C ALA A 138 2.84 -2.09 11.99
N TYR A 139 2.22 -3.01 11.24
CA TYR A 139 0.77 -3.04 11.04
C TYR A 139 0.06 -4.13 11.84
N LEU A 140 0.77 -5.08 12.44
CA LEU A 140 0.15 -6.18 13.21
C LEU A 140 -0.76 -5.66 14.34
N GLY A 141 -0.35 -4.56 14.99
CA GLY A 141 -1.13 -3.87 16.04
C GLY A 141 -2.44 -3.20 15.58
N LEU A 142 -2.81 -3.33 14.29
CA LEU A 142 -4.11 -2.91 13.77
C LEU A 142 -5.22 -3.93 13.99
N GLY A 143 -4.88 -5.21 14.21
CA GLY A 143 -5.91 -6.23 14.40
C GLY A 143 -5.43 -7.68 14.42
N SER A 144 -4.17 -7.95 14.06
CA SER A 144 -3.64 -9.30 13.97
C SER A 144 -3.22 -9.83 15.34
N LYS A 145 -3.26 -11.16 15.50
CA LYS A 145 -2.72 -11.87 16.68
C LYS A 145 -1.30 -12.35 16.43
N ALA A 146 -0.77 -12.22 15.22
CA ALA A 146 0.62 -12.49 14.91
C ALA A 146 1.55 -11.63 15.77
N LEU A 147 2.66 -12.22 16.20
CA LEU A 147 3.65 -11.53 17.03
C LEU A 147 4.88 -11.15 16.23
N ALA A 148 5.40 -9.96 16.49
CA ALA A 148 6.67 -9.53 15.94
C ALA A 148 7.81 -10.34 16.57
N ASP A 149 8.58 -11.03 15.75
CA ASP A 149 9.78 -11.75 16.15
C ASP A 149 10.98 -11.24 15.33
N TYR A 150 11.88 -10.51 15.99
CA TYR A 150 13.11 -9.98 15.40
C TYR A 150 14.29 -10.96 15.49
N THR A 151 14.08 -12.17 15.98
CA THR A 151 15.10 -13.24 15.99
C THR A 151 15.15 -14.03 14.68
N ILE A 152 14.07 -13.95 13.88
CA ILE A 152 13.95 -14.65 12.59
C ILE A 152 14.32 -13.75 11.40
N PRO A 153 14.79 -14.33 10.27
CA PRO A 153 15.01 -13.59 9.02
C PRO A 153 13.71 -13.00 8.46
N TYR A 154 13.82 -11.90 7.69
CA TYR A 154 12.65 -11.20 7.15
C TYR A 154 11.80 -12.10 6.25
N GLU A 155 12.40 -13.05 5.52
CA GLU A 155 11.66 -13.98 4.68
C GLU A 155 10.72 -14.84 5.51
N THR A 156 11.21 -15.28 6.67
CA THR A 156 10.44 -16.10 7.61
C THR A 156 9.32 -15.27 8.23
N ALA A 157 9.61 -14.01 8.58
CA ALA A 157 8.61 -13.07 9.08
C ALA A 157 7.48 -12.84 8.08
N PHE A 158 7.80 -12.58 6.80
CA PHE A 158 6.79 -12.35 5.75
C PHE A 158 5.90 -13.58 5.55
N LYS A 159 6.50 -14.77 5.42
CA LYS A 159 5.75 -16.04 5.30
C LYS A 159 4.84 -16.28 6.51
N TYR A 160 5.36 -16.03 7.71
CA TYR A 160 4.61 -16.20 8.96
C TYR A 160 3.42 -15.25 9.05
N VAL A 161 3.63 -13.95 8.77
CA VAL A 161 2.56 -12.94 8.80
C VAL A 161 1.47 -13.29 7.80
N VAL A 162 1.82 -13.57 6.54
CA VAL A 162 0.82 -13.87 5.49
C VAL A 162 0.00 -15.10 5.85
N ARG A 163 0.63 -16.17 6.36
CA ARG A 163 -0.11 -17.35 6.83
C ARG A 163 -1.02 -17.04 8.01
N SER A 164 -0.54 -16.25 8.96
CA SER A 164 -1.32 -15.86 10.14
C SER A 164 -2.55 -15.06 9.70
N LEU A 165 -2.41 -14.13 8.76
CA LEU A 165 -3.52 -13.34 8.23
C LEU A 165 -4.54 -14.21 7.50
N ILE A 166 -4.11 -15.18 6.67
CA ILE A 166 -5.01 -16.12 5.99
C ILE A 166 -5.81 -16.95 7.02
N GLN A 167 -5.17 -17.36 8.10
CA GLN A 167 -5.80 -18.13 9.17
C GLN A 167 -6.76 -17.29 10.01
N GLU A 168 -6.38 -16.06 10.32
CA GLU A 168 -7.17 -15.12 11.12
C GLU A 168 -8.41 -14.66 10.36
N SER A 169 -8.25 -14.23 9.10
CA SER A 169 -9.36 -13.77 8.25
C SER A 169 -10.20 -14.90 7.66
N ASN A 170 -9.69 -16.14 7.73
CA ASN A 170 -10.26 -17.30 7.03
C ASN A 170 -10.54 -16.99 5.54
N ASN A 171 -9.62 -16.27 4.88
CA ASN A 171 -9.70 -15.93 3.46
C ASN A 171 -8.31 -15.87 2.80
N LEU A 172 -8.26 -15.87 1.46
CA LEU A 172 -7.02 -15.74 0.67
C LEU A 172 -6.71 -14.30 0.24
N GLY A 173 -7.43 -13.33 0.79
CA GLY A 173 -7.26 -11.90 0.57
C GLY A 173 -5.82 -11.41 0.77
N PRO A 174 -5.05 -11.87 1.78
CA PRO A 174 -3.63 -11.50 1.92
C PRO A 174 -2.72 -11.90 0.74
N LEU A 175 -3.23 -12.67 -0.23
CA LEU A 175 -2.49 -13.01 -1.44
C LEU A 175 -2.76 -12.04 -2.61
N VAL A 176 -3.83 -11.24 -2.51
CA VAL A 176 -4.29 -10.33 -3.57
C VAL A 176 -3.39 -9.11 -3.60
N ARG A 177 -2.76 -8.88 -4.74
CA ARG A 177 -1.79 -7.80 -4.98
C ARG A 177 -1.51 -7.68 -6.48
N ILE A 178 -0.91 -6.56 -6.91
CA ILE A 178 -0.35 -6.49 -8.26
C ILE A 178 0.85 -7.43 -8.40
N ALA A 179 1.13 -7.83 -9.65
CA ALA A 179 2.27 -8.66 -9.95
C ALA A 179 3.58 -7.93 -9.62
N GLU A 180 4.44 -8.59 -8.84
CA GLU A 180 5.74 -8.05 -8.47
C GLU A 180 6.70 -8.16 -9.67
N HIS A 181 7.49 -7.12 -9.95
CA HIS A 181 8.52 -7.17 -10.99
C HIS A 181 9.52 -8.29 -10.70
N ALA A 182 9.70 -9.16 -11.69
CA ALA A 182 10.60 -10.31 -11.59
C ALA A 182 12.06 -9.92 -11.29
N GLU A 183 12.45 -8.69 -11.61
CA GLU A 183 13.80 -8.15 -11.44
C GLU A 183 14.12 -7.75 -9.99
N THR A 184 13.12 -7.29 -9.23
CA THR A 184 13.31 -6.76 -7.87
C THR A 184 12.83 -7.71 -6.77
N ARG A 185 11.94 -8.65 -7.10
CA ARG A 185 11.41 -9.63 -6.16
C ARG A 185 12.50 -10.59 -5.65
N SER A 186 12.50 -10.83 -4.34
CA SER A 186 13.38 -11.82 -3.74
C SER A 186 13.12 -13.25 -4.25
N ALA A 187 14.16 -13.89 -4.79
CA ALA A 187 14.12 -15.29 -5.25
C ALA A 187 13.97 -16.31 -4.10
N THR A 188 14.22 -15.91 -2.85
CA THR A 188 14.09 -16.78 -1.67
C THR A 188 12.65 -16.88 -1.17
N LEU A 189 11.77 -15.98 -1.60
CA LEU A 189 10.36 -15.97 -1.23
C LEU A 189 9.53 -16.83 -2.20
N PRO A 190 8.68 -17.75 -1.68
CA PRO A 190 7.80 -18.54 -2.53
C PRO A 190 6.74 -17.65 -3.19
N SER A 191 6.24 -18.04 -4.37
CA SER A 191 5.33 -17.21 -5.18
C SER A 191 4.05 -16.76 -4.47
N TRP A 192 3.57 -17.51 -3.47
CA TRP A 192 2.41 -17.12 -2.69
C TRP A 192 2.71 -15.98 -1.71
N CYS A 193 3.95 -15.85 -1.22
CA CYS A 193 4.32 -14.84 -0.24
C CYS A 193 4.67 -13.51 -0.93
N PRO A 194 3.96 -12.41 -0.64
CA PRO A 194 4.36 -11.08 -1.08
C PRO A 194 5.76 -10.72 -0.57
N ASP A 195 6.56 -10.07 -1.42
CA ASP A 195 7.77 -9.38 -0.99
C ASP A 195 7.39 -7.96 -0.55
N TYR A 196 7.22 -7.77 0.74
CA TYR A 196 6.91 -6.47 1.35
C TYR A 196 8.12 -5.54 1.42
N GLY A 197 9.31 -6.01 1.04
CA GLY A 197 10.51 -5.19 0.97
C GLY A 197 10.97 -4.95 -0.46
N SER A 198 10.21 -5.37 -1.47
CA SER A 198 10.57 -5.12 -2.87
C SER A 198 10.35 -3.65 -3.21
N SER A 199 11.35 -3.03 -3.84
CA SER A 199 11.21 -1.68 -4.38
C SER A 199 10.43 -1.73 -5.69
N PHE A 200 9.34 -0.97 -5.78
CA PHE A 200 8.59 -0.75 -7.01
C PHE A 200 8.74 0.71 -7.42
N PRO A 201 8.76 1.04 -8.73
CA PRO A 201 8.48 2.39 -9.16
C PRO A 201 7.05 2.74 -8.74
N GLU A 202 6.89 3.65 -7.78
CA GLU A 202 5.60 4.26 -7.42
C GLU A 202 5.15 5.17 -8.57
N THR A 203 4.70 4.58 -9.68
CA THR A 203 3.90 5.31 -10.65
C THR A 203 2.48 5.46 -10.10
N TYR A 204 1.87 6.60 -10.39
CA TYR A 204 0.46 6.87 -10.06
C TYR A 204 -0.47 5.71 -10.44
N GLU A 205 -0.23 5.12 -11.62
CA GLU A 205 -1.00 4.00 -12.14
C GLU A 205 -0.91 2.74 -11.26
N ASN A 206 0.23 2.48 -10.61
CA ASN A 206 0.41 1.29 -9.77
C ASN A 206 -0.35 1.42 -8.44
N LEU A 207 -0.39 2.63 -7.85
CA LEU A 207 -1.12 2.89 -6.61
C LEU A 207 -2.64 2.79 -6.82
N ASP A 208 -3.16 3.48 -7.83
CA ASP A 208 -4.60 3.45 -8.16
C ASP A 208 -5.09 2.03 -8.48
N GLN A 209 -4.27 1.24 -9.19
CA GLN A 209 -4.58 -0.17 -9.44
C GLN A 209 -4.65 -1.01 -8.16
N GLU A 210 -3.71 -0.84 -7.23
CA GLU A 210 -3.72 -1.58 -5.94
C GLU A 210 -4.95 -1.24 -5.10
N PHE A 211 -5.32 0.05 -5.03
CA PHE A 211 -6.57 0.46 -4.40
C PHE A 211 -7.79 -0.16 -5.09
N GLY A 212 -7.83 -0.15 -6.42
CA GLY A 212 -8.88 -0.80 -7.19
C GLY A 212 -9.05 -2.29 -6.84
N TRP A 213 -7.95 -3.04 -6.76
CA TRP A 213 -7.99 -4.45 -6.38
C TRP A 213 -8.44 -4.69 -4.94
N LEU A 214 -8.05 -3.83 -4.00
CA LEU A 214 -8.49 -3.91 -2.61
C LEU A 214 -10.02 -3.75 -2.49
N TYR A 215 -10.60 -2.76 -3.16
CA TYR A 215 -12.05 -2.52 -3.12
C TYR A 215 -12.84 -3.58 -3.90
N MET A 216 -12.34 -4.01 -5.06
CA MET A 216 -13.02 -5.01 -5.89
C MET A 216 -12.97 -6.40 -5.27
N TYR A 217 -11.92 -6.76 -4.51
CA TYR A 217 -11.81 -8.10 -3.92
C TYR A 217 -13.02 -8.48 -3.07
N ASN A 218 -13.56 -7.51 -2.31
CA ASN A 218 -14.72 -7.73 -1.45
C ASN A 218 -16.01 -8.03 -2.23
N TRP A 219 -16.02 -7.87 -3.56
CA TRP A 219 -17.14 -8.26 -4.41
C TRP A 219 -17.09 -9.74 -4.80
N TYR A 220 -15.99 -10.43 -4.53
CA TYR A 220 -15.79 -11.83 -4.90
C TYR A 220 -15.77 -12.75 -3.68
N GLN A 221 -16.63 -13.76 -3.69
CA GLN A 221 -16.74 -14.74 -2.59
C GLN A 221 -16.80 -16.17 -3.14
N ALA A 222 -15.73 -16.60 -3.82
CA ALA A 222 -15.70 -17.90 -4.51
C ALA A 222 -15.96 -19.11 -3.58
N GLY A 223 -15.61 -19.01 -2.30
CA GLY A 223 -15.89 -20.03 -1.28
C GLY A 223 -17.28 -19.92 -0.60
N GLY A 224 -18.05 -18.88 -0.91
CA GLY A 224 -19.24 -18.53 -0.14
C GLY A 224 -18.88 -18.28 1.34
N GLY A 225 -19.69 -18.79 2.26
CA GLY A 225 -19.38 -18.72 3.70
C GLY A 225 -18.27 -19.66 4.18
N ASN A 226 -17.73 -20.51 3.30
CA ASN A 226 -16.64 -21.42 3.65
C ASN A 226 -15.30 -20.77 3.29
N GLY A 227 -14.41 -20.64 4.28
CA GLY A 227 -13.06 -20.18 4.05
C GLY A 227 -12.16 -21.21 3.37
N PRO A 228 -10.92 -20.84 3.05
CA PRO A 228 -9.96 -21.71 2.39
C PRO A 228 -9.63 -22.90 3.28
N THR A 229 -9.78 -24.12 2.74
CA THR A 229 -9.33 -25.32 3.43
C THR A 229 -7.82 -25.48 3.19
N SER A 230 -7.04 -24.90 4.09
CA SER A 230 -5.59 -24.98 4.07
C SER A 230 -5.10 -26.26 4.77
N ARG A 231 -4.09 -26.91 4.21
CA ARG A 231 -3.27 -27.87 4.97
C ARG A 231 -2.02 -27.17 5.46
N PHE A 232 -1.62 -27.46 6.70
CA PHE A 232 -0.29 -27.09 7.17
C PHE A 232 0.74 -27.85 6.35
N SER A 233 1.27 -27.18 5.32
CA SER A 233 2.40 -27.70 4.58
C SER A 233 3.59 -27.77 5.53
N LEU A 234 4.15 -28.98 5.71
CA LEU A 234 5.43 -29.18 6.41
C LEU A 234 6.59 -28.52 5.65
N ILE A 235 6.36 -28.13 4.39
CA ILE A 235 7.30 -27.43 3.52
C ILE A 235 6.97 -25.95 3.56
N ASP A 236 7.87 -25.17 4.16
CA ASP A 236 7.69 -23.73 4.36
C ASP A 236 7.58 -22.93 3.05
N SER A 237 8.08 -23.45 1.93
CA SER A 237 7.94 -22.82 0.61
C SER A 237 6.59 -23.07 -0.08
N ARG A 238 5.69 -23.86 0.51
CA ARG A 238 4.39 -24.19 -0.10
C ARG A 238 3.21 -23.67 0.72
N LEU A 239 2.17 -23.27 0.01
CA LEU A 239 0.84 -22.99 0.55
C LEU A 239 -0.12 -23.99 -0.10
N GLU A 240 -0.63 -24.92 0.70
CA GLU A 240 -1.51 -25.98 0.21
C GLU A 240 -2.97 -25.61 0.48
N GLN A 241 -3.78 -25.56 -0.59
CA GLN A 241 -5.20 -25.24 -0.56
C GLN A 241 -6.01 -26.35 -1.20
N GLN A 242 -7.23 -26.56 -0.71
CA GLN A 242 -8.22 -27.43 -1.35
C GLN A 242 -9.30 -26.57 -2.03
N GLY A 243 -9.68 -26.97 -3.25
CA GLY A 243 -10.71 -26.29 -4.03
C GLY A 243 -11.26 -27.17 -5.14
N ILE A 244 -12.20 -26.63 -5.90
CA ILE A 244 -12.78 -27.27 -7.08
C ILE A 244 -12.08 -26.70 -8.32
N VAL A 245 -11.50 -27.57 -9.14
CA VAL A 245 -10.97 -27.19 -10.45
C VAL A 245 -12.14 -27.20 -11.43
N ILE A 246 -12.54 -26.01 -11.90
CA ILE A 246 -13.65 -25.86 -12.86
C ILE A 246 -13.14 -26.16 -14.27
N ASP A 247 -12.03 -25.52 -14.67
CA ASP A 247 -11.43 -25.67 -15.99
C ASP A 247 -9.93 -25.33 -15.94
N LYS A 248 -9.21 -25.64 -17.02
CA LYS A 248 -7.81 -25.29 -17.22
C LYS A 248 -7.66 -24.50 -18.51
N ILE A 249 -7.23 -23.24 -18.37
CA ILE A 249 -6.82 -22.42 -19.51
C ILE A 249 -5.65 -23.13 -20.21
N THR A 250 -5.88 -23.59 -21.43
CA THR A 250 -4.89 -24.30 -22.25
C THR A 250 -4.04 -23.35 -23.08
N LYS A 251 -4.60 -22.17 -23.40
CA LYS A 251 -3.94 -21.11 -24.16
C LYS A 251 -4.58 -19.76 -23.81
N ALA A 252 -3.75 -18.77 -23.55
CA ALA A 252 -4.17 -17.37 -23.48
C ALA A 252 -3.81 -16.75 -24.83
N GLU A 253 -4.82 -16.47 -25.65
CA GLU A 253 -4.70 -15.78 -26.94
C GLU A 253 -5.57 -14.53 -26.94
N GLY A 254 -5.12 -13.50 -27.65
CA GLY A 254 -5.84 -12.25 -27.79
C GLY A 254 -4.95 -11.03 -27.48
N PRO A 255 -5.40 -9.83 -27.87
CA PRO A 255 -4.72 -8.59 -27.52
C PRO A 255 -4.70 -8.43 -26.00
N MET A 256 -3.58 -7.92 -25.45
CA MET A 256 -3.57 -7.47 -24.06
C MET A 256 -4.59 -6.33 -23.93
N TYR A 257 -5.50 -6.49 -22.98
CA TYR A 257 -6.43 -5.42 -22.62
C TYR A 257 -5.66 -4.24 -22.03
N SER A 258 -5.80 -3.08 -22.66
CA SER A 258 -5.42 -1.79 -22.10
C SER A 258 -6.61 -0.84 -22.13
N THR A 259 -6.55 0.23 -21.35
CA THR A 259 -7.56 1.29 -21.34
C THR A 259 -7.85 1.86 -22.72
N ASP A 260 -6.82 1.99 -23.56
CA ASP A 260 -6.95 2.50 -24.94
C ASP A 260 -7.68 1.53 -25.88
N THR A 261 -7.63 0.24 -25.57
CA THR A 261 -8.23 -0.83 -26.40
C THR A 261 -9.53 -1.36 -25.82
N LYS A 262 -10.01 -0.80 -24.71
CA LYS A 262 -11.18 -1.26 -23.96
C LYS A 262 -12.43 -1.38 -24.83
N ASP A 263 -12.78 -0.32 -25.55
CA ASP A 263 -14.04 -0.26 -26.30
C ASP A 263 -14.02 -1.21 -27.50
N GLU A 264 -12.86 -1.38 -28.14
CA GLU A 264 -12.66 -2.35 -29.23
C GLU A 264 -12.76 -3.79 -28.71
N ILE A 265 -12.12 -4.10 -27.58
CA ILE A 265 -12.15 -5.44 -26.98
C ILE A 265 -13.55 -5.78 -26.48
N LEU A 266 -14.22 -4.86 -25.78
CA LEU A 266 -15.60 -5.07 -25.33
C LEU A 266 -16.55 -5.28 -26.51
N SER A 267 -16.39 -4.50 -27.58
CA SER A 267 -17.17 -4.67 -28.81
C SER A 267 -16.94 -6.02 -29.45
N ALA A 268 -15.68 -6.48 -29.51
CA ALA A 268 -15.34 -7.81 -30.00
C ALA A 268 -16.00 -8.90 -29.14
N TRP A 269 -15.91 -8.81 -27.80
CA TRP A 269 -16.55 -9.77 -26.89
C TRP A 269 -18.07 -9.81 -27.02
N TYR A 270 -18.71 -8.66 -27.26
CA TYR A 270 -20.15 -8.60 -27.51
C TYR A 270 -20.54 -9.24 -28.84
N GLN A 271 -19.72 -9.09 -29.88
CA GLN A 271 -19.95 -9.68 -31.19
C GLN A 271 -19.66 -11.19 -31.24
N ASP A 272 -18.75 -11.67 -30.40
CA ASP A 272 -18.33 -13.08 -30.35
C ASP A 272 -19.14 -13.92 -29.34
N ARG A 273 -20.18 -13.36 -28.73
CA ARG A 273 -21.11 -14.14 -27.89
C ARG A 273 -21.88 -15.14 -28.75
N ASP A 274 -21.67 -16.44 -28.51
CA ASP A 274 -22.53 -17.50 -29.06
C ASP A 274 -23.98 -17.21 -28.66
N PRO A 275 -24.92 -17.07 -29.61
CA PRO A 275 -26.32 -16.73 -29.34
C PRO A 275 -27.09 -17.82 -28.58
N ARG A 276 -26.43 -18.89 -28.14
CA ARG A 276 -27.00 -20.00 -27.35
C ARG A 276 -26.74 -19.91 -25.85
N VAL A 277 -26.11 -18.82 -25.37
CA VAL A 277 -25.98 -18.47 -23.93
C VAL A 277 -26.81 -17.23 -23.61
#